data_AF-A0A518C4U9-F1
#
_entry.id   AF-A0A518C4U9-F1
#
_cell.length_a   1.000
_cell.length_b   1.000
_cell.length_c   1.000
_cell.angle_alpha   90.00
_cell.angle_beta   90.00
_cell.angle_gamma   90.00
#
_symmetry.space_group_name_H-M   'P 1'
#
loop_
_entity.id
_entity.type
_entity.pdbx_description
1 polymer ?
#
loop_
_entity_poly.entity_id
_entity_poly.type
_entity_poly.pdbx_seq_one_letter_code
_entity_poly.pdbx_strand_id
1 'polypeptide(L)'
;MGLFDFFKKPKPSVPLPQLCYDVAYFVLPHYAHEDFEKLDGMCRETPGTAGPFFYVMACQMRKVEPDVETAKTFHWHVGSFHGVVDYLTLAYPTPPPVDMAGKSPEELLRSQPPLVLAPYFSSVLRDREGKISYYILGQSPLGGRTTLRCITADGANCNLGPGPTPTIEQFHAALSKTVEPE
;
A
#
# COMPACT_ATOMS: atom_id res chain seq x y z
N MET A 1 -17.96 -7.64 36.63
CA MET A 1 -17.86 -8.19 35.26
C MET A 1 -19.19 -8.84 34.94
N GLY A 2 -19.97 -8.26 34.02
CA GLY A 2 -21.37 -8.62 33.82
C GLY A 2 -21.54 -9.85 32.94
N LEU A 3 -22.55 -10.68 33.26
CA LEU A 3 -22.97 -11.90 32.56
C LEU A 3 -23.32 -11.72 31.05
N PHE A 4 -23.21 -10.52 30.49
CA PHE A 4 -23.57 -10.18 29.11
C PHE A 4 -22.38 -10.11 28.13
N ASP A 5 -21.13 -10.19 28.59
CA ASP A 5 -19.96 -10.21 27.68
C ASP A 5 -19.77 -11.56 26.95
N PHE A 6 -20.51 -12.60 27.33
CA PHE A 6 -20.41 -13.95 26.75
C PHE A 6 -21.05 -14.08 25.34
N PHE A 7 -21.78 -13.07 24.87
CA PHE A 7 -22.46 -13.08 23.56
C PHE A 7 -21.88 -12.10 22.54
N LYS A 8 -20.70 -11.52 22.78
CA LYS A 8 -19.98 -10.81 21.72
C LYS A 8 -19.40 -11.84 20.77
N LYS A 9 -20.13 -12.14 19.69
CA LYS A 9 -19.56 -12.77 18.49
C LYS A 9 -18.24 -12.03 18.19
N PRO A 10 -17.11 -12.73 17.98
CA PRO A 10 -15.87 -12.05 17.62
C PRO A 10 -16.18 -11.16 16.41
N LYS A 11 -15.88 -9.85 16.53
CA LYS A 11 -15.97 -8.96 15.37
C LYS A 11 -15.15 -9.62 14.27
N PRO A 12 -15.67 -9.75 13.03
CA PRO A 12 -14.87 -10.31 11.96
C PRO A 12 -13.58 -9.51 11.86
N SER A 13 -12.46 -10.17 12.14
CA SER A 13 -11.14 -9.57 12.05
C SER A 13 -10.84 -9.34 10.57
N VAL A 14 -10.74 -8.09 10.14
CA VAL A 14 -10.27 -7.79 8.79
C VAL A 14 -8.79 -8.15 8.72
N PRO A 15 -8.36 -9.02 7.80
CA PRO A 15 -6.96 -9.41 7.70
C PRO A 15 -6.06 -8.20 7.38
N LEU A 16 -4.86 -8.14 7.98
CA LEU A 16 -3.89 -7.08 7.70
C LEU A 16 -3.59 -6.90 6.19
N PRO A 17 -3.45 -7.96 5.37
CA PRO A 17 -3.32 -7.81 3.91
C PRO A 17 -4.42 -6.97 3.25
N GLN A 18 -5.66 -7.09 3.73
CA GLN A 18 -6.79 -6.30 3.23
C GLN A 18 -6.66 -4.83 3.63
N LEU A 19 -6.22 -4.54 4.86
CA LEU A 19 -6.00 -3.17 5.31
C LEU A 19 -4.86 -2.50 4.54
N CYS A 20 -3.74 -3.21 4.31
CA CYS A 20 -2.64 -2.72 3.47
C CYS A 20 -3.12 -2.43 2.03
N TYR A 21 -3.93 -3.33 1.46
CA TYR A 21 -4.57 -3.12 0.17
C TYR A 21 -5.43 -1.85 0.17
N ASP A 22 -6.27 -1.67 1.19
CA ASP A 22 -7.14 -0.49 1.25
C ASP A 22 -6.33 0.82 1.31
N VAL A 23 -5.21 0.82 2.05
CA VAL A 23 -4.29 1.96 2.05
C VAL A 23 -3.73 2.22 0.66
N ALA A 24 -3.20 1.19 -0.03
CA ALA A 24 -2.54 1.36 -1.32
C ALA A 24 -3.49 1.74 -2.45
N TYR A 25 -4.73 1.27 -2.44
CA TYR A 25 -5.65 1.44 -3.58
C TYR A 25 -6.74 2.49 -3.36
N PHE A 26 -7.02 2.89 -2.12
CA PHE A 26 -8.12 3.83 -1.84
C PHE A 26 -7.71 5.02 -0.96
N VAL A 27 -6.92 4.80 0.10
CA VAL A 27 -6.56 5.90 1.02
C VAL A 27 -5.45 6.75 0.42
N LEU A 28 -4.27 6.16 0.21
CA LEU A 28 -3.07 6.91 -0.15
C LEU A 28 -3.15 7.58 -1.54
N PRO A 29 -3.76 6.98 -2.59
CA PRO A 29 -3.91 7.66 -3.89
C PRO A 29 -4.69 8.97 -3.80
N HIS A 30 -5.72 9.03 -2.95
CA HIS A 30 -6.49 10.27 -2.73
C HIS A 30 -5.60 11.37 -2.15
N TYR A 31 -4.80 11.05 -1.12
CA TYR A 31 -3.83 12.01 -0.57
C TYR A 31 -2.75 12.39 -1.58
N ALA A 32 -2.30 11.45 -2.41
CA ALA A 32 -1.30 11.72 -3.43
C ALA A 32 -1.80 12.73 -4.47
N HIS A 33 -3.03 12.58 -4.96
CA HIS A 33 -3.54 13.38 -6.08
C HIS A 33 -4.34 14.61 -5.68
N GLU A 34 -5.01 14.59 -4.52
CA GLU A 34 -5.90 15.67 -4.08
C GLU A 34 -5.30 16.51 -2.94
N ASP A 35 -4.51 15.90 -2.06
CA ASP A 35 -3.99 16.52 -0.82
C ASP A 35 -2.46 16.38 -0.69
N PHE A 36 -1.71 16.51 -1.79
CA PHE A 36 -0.27 16.20 -1.81
C PHE A 36 0.53 16.99 -0.76
N GLU A 37 0.30 18.30 -0.63
CA GLU A 37 1.06 19.14 0.31
C GLU A 37 0.87 18.70 1.76
N LYS A 38 -0.34 18.19 2.10
CA LYS A 38 -0.62 17.61 3.41
C LYS A 38 0.12 16.29 3.59
N LEU A 39 0.16 15.44 2.56
CA LEU A 39 0.93 14.20 2.58
C LEU A 39 2.43 14.47 2.78
N ASP A 40 3.01 15.37 1.99
CA ASP A 40 4.42 15.73 2.06
C ASP A 40 4.79 16.29 3.45
N GLY A 41 3.99 17.22 3.97
CA GLY A 41 4.14 17.74 5.33
C GLY A 41 4.10 16.64 6.39
N MET A 42 3.11 15.74 6.35
CA MET A 42 3.04 14.62 7.30
C MET A 42 4.31 13.75 7.25
N CYS A 43 4.77 13.39 6.05
CA CYS A 43 5.92 12.51 5.84
C CYS A 43 7.24 13.14 6.27
N ARG A 44 7.43 14.44 6.07
CA ARG A 44 8.70 15.14 6.37
C ARG A 44 8.76 15.67 7.80
N GLU A 45 7.65 16.17 8.33
CA GLU A 45 7.60 16.78 9.65
C GLU A 45 7.37 15.74 10.76
N THR A 46 6.58 14.70 10.46
CA THR A 46 6.18 13.68 11.44
C THR A 46 6.34 12.25 10.93
N PRO A 47 7.53 11.84 10.46
CA PRO A 47 7.73 10.53 9.82
C PRO A 47 7.34 9.34 10.70
N GLY A 48 7.48 9.46 12.02
CA GLY A 48 7.12 8.41 12.98
C GLY A 48 5.62 8.19 13.17
N THR A 49 4.77 9.16 12.80
CA THR A 49 3.30 9.07 12.94
C THR A 49 2.59 8.99 11.59
N ALA A 50 3.23 9.45 10.51
CA ALA A 50 2.65 9.42 9.17
C ALA A 50 2.33 7.99 8.69
N GLY A 51 3.16 6.99 8.99
CA GLY A 51 2.88 5.58 8.65
C GLY A 51 1.63 5.04 9.37
N PRO A 52 1.62 5.08 10.72
CA PRO A 52 0.46 4.70 11.53
C PRO A 52 -0.85 5.38 11.10
N PHE A 53 -0.79 6.65 10.69
CA PHE A 53 -1.97 7.40 10.24
C PHE A 53 -2.72 6.68 9.12
N PHE A 54 -2.03 6.24 8.06
CA PHE A 54 -2.69 5.59 6.93
C PHE A 54 -3.30 4.23 7.31
N TYR A 55 -2.64 3.47 8.18
CA TYR A 55 -3.21 2.24 8.73
C TYR A 55 -4.51 2.50 9.50
N VAL A 56 -4.52 3.52 10.37
CA VAL A 56 -5.72 3.91 11.15
C VAL A 56 -6.87 4.30 10.21
N MET A 57 -6.60 5.02 9.12
CA MET A 57 -7.62 5.38 8.13
C MET A 57 -8.26 4.13 7.49
N ALA A 58 -7.47 3.13 7.10
CA ALA A 58 -8.01 1.88 6.57
C ALA A 58 -8.82 1.10 7.62
N CYS A 59 -8.36 1.06 8.88
CA CYS A 59 -9.12 0.47 9.99
C CYS A 59 -10.47 1.15 10.19
N GLN A 60 -10.49 2.49 10.15
CA GLN A 60 -11.72 3.29 10.26
C GLN A 60 -12.68 3.02 9.11
N MET A 61 -12.21 2.97 7.86
CA MET A 61 -13.04 2.61 6.69
C MET A 61 -13.69 1.23 6.87
N ARG A 62 -12.99 0.29 7.50
CA ARG A 62 -13.45 -1.07 7.77
C ARG A 62 -14.17 -1.25 9.11
N LYS A 63 -14.30 -0.19 9.91
CA LYS A 63 -14.94 -0.19 11.24
C LYS A 63 -14.30 -1.21 12.20
N VAL A 64 -12.99 -1.39 12.12
CA VAL A 64 -12.19 -2.23 13.01
C VAL A 64 -11.29 -1.37 13.90
N GLU A 65 -10.99 -1.87 15.09
CA GLU A 65 -10.07 -1.20 16.01
C GLU A 65 -8.63 -1.34 15.49
N PRO A 66 -7.84 -0.25 15.39
CA PRO A 66 -6.45 -0.35 14.99
C PRO A 66 -5.60 -1.00 16.08
N ASP A 67 -4.69 -1.87 15.68
CA ASP A 67 -3.63 -2.38 16.56
C ASP A 67 -2.40 -1.45 16.50
N VAL A 68 -1.96 -0.97 17.67
CA VAL A 68 -0.88 0.02 17.77
C VAL A 68 0.46 -0.55 17.30
N GLU A 69 0.76 -1.80 17.61
CA GLU A 69 2.03 -2.42 17.21
C GLU A 69 2.08 -2.67 15.70
N THR A 70 0.96 -3.10 15.12
CA THR A 70 0.80 -3.20 13.65
C THR A 70 0.95 -1.84 12.99
N ALA A 71 0.35 -0.78 13.54
CA ALA A 71 0.45 0.56 12.96
C ALA A 71 1.91 1.04 12.82
N LYS A 72 2.76 0.71 13.80
CA LYS A 72 4.19 1.08 13.81
C LYS A 72 5.02 0.41 12.71
N THR A 73 4.51 -0.64 12.07
CA THR A 73 5.21 -1.37 11.00
C THR A 73 5.06 -0.74 9.61
N PHE A 74 4.29 0.35 9.51
CA PHE A 74 4.17 1.16 8.30
C PHE A 74 5.25 2.25 8.32
N HIS A 75 6.13 2.26 7.31
CA HIS A 75 7.31 3.12 7.31
C HIS A 75 7.43 3.94 6.03
N TRP A 76 7.70 5.24 6.19
CA TRP A 76 7.97 6.13 5.07
C TRP A 76 9.45 6.22 4.75
N HIS A 77 9.76 6.15 3.46
CA HIS A 77 11.05 6.52 2.87
C HIS A 77 10.84 7.78 2.03
N VAL A 78 11.57 8.84 2.37
CA VAL A 78 11.47 10.15 1.70
C VAL A 78 12.82 10.51 1.12
N GLY A 79 12.84 11.08 -0.07
CA GLY A 79 14.05 11.51 -0.75
C GLY A 79 13.77 12.01 -2.16
N SER A 80 14.78 11.96 -3.02
CA SER A 80 14.64 12.32 -4.43
C SER A 80 15.48 11.43 -5.35
N PHE A 81 14.96 11.17 -6.55
CA PHE A 81 15.71 10.55 -7.64
C PHE A 81 16.48 11.63 -8.40
N HIS A 82 17.79 11.44 -8.52
CA HIS A 82 18.71 12.34 -9.22
C HIS A 82 18.67 13.81 -8.74
N GLY A 83 18.12 14.10 -7.56
CA GLY A 83 17.89 15.48 -7.09
C GLY A 83 16.82 16.24 -7.88
N VAL A 84 15.97 15.55 -8.63
CA VAL A 84 15.00 16.14 -9.57
C VAL A 84 13.57 15.76 -9.26
N VAL A 85 13.34 14.49 -8.94
CA VAL A 85 11.99 13.95 -8.69
C VAL A 85 11.91 13.54 -7.24
N ASP A 86 11.08 14.22 -6.46
CA ASP A 86 10.87 13.86 -5.07
C ASP A 86 10.03 12.58 -4.98
N TYR A 87 10.37 11.71 -4.02
CA TYR A 87 9.60 10.51 -3.72
C TYR A 87 9.15 10.48 -2.26
N LEU A 88 7.93 9.99 -2.07
CA LEU A 88 7.39 9.55 -0.79
C LEU A 88 6.98 8.09 -0.95
N THR A 89 7.74 7.16 -0.37
CA THR A 89 7.47 5.72 -0.48
C THR A 89 7.03 5.13 0.84
N LEU A 90 5.81 4.63 0.91
CA LEU A 90 5.29 3.86 2.04
C LEU A 90 5.66 2.39 1.87
N ALA A 91 6.42 1.86 2.82
CA ALA A 91 6.64 0.42 2.99
C ALA A 91 5.55 -0.16 3.89
N TYR A 92 4.94 -1.24 3.42
CA TYR A 92 3.94 -2.00 4.15
C TYR A 92 4.59 -3.14 4.93
N PRO A 93 3.88 -3.70 5.93
CA PRO A 93 4.29 -4.96 6.53
C PRO A 93 4.38 -6.04 5.46
N THR A 94 5.46 -6.83 5.49
CA THR A 94 5.68 -7.88 4.47
C THR A 94 4.48 -8.82 4.43
N PRO A 95 3.76 -8.91 3.31
CA PRO A 95 2.59 -9.77 3.22
C PRO A 95 2.99 -11.25 3.22
N PRO A 96 2.15 -12.14 3.78
CA PRO A 96 2.38 -13.58 3.69
C PRO A 96 2.43 -14.01 2.22
N PRO A 97 3.32 -14.94 1.83
CA PRO A 97 3.39 -15.43 0.46
C PRO A 97 2.04 -15.96 -0.02
N VAL A 98 1.65 -15.56 -1.22
CA VAL A 98 0.45 -16.06 -1.89
C VAL A 98 0.88 -17.02 -2.99
N ASP A 99 0.46 -18.27 -2.87
CA ASP A 99 0.55 -19.24 -3.96
C ASP A 99 -0.85 -19.60 -4.46
N MET A 100 -1.13 -19.17 -5.69
CA MET A 100 -2.34 -19.52 -6.43
C MET A 100 -2.06 -20.54 -7.53
N ALA A 101 -0.85 -21.10 -7.62
CA ALA A 101 -0.54 -22.11 -8.63
C ALA A 101 -1.46 -23.32 -8.46
N GLY A 102 -2.12 -23.71 -9.56
CA GLY A 102 -3.02 -24.86 -9.59
C GLY A 102 -4.40 -24.64 -8.96
N LYS A 103 -4.72 -23.42 -8.47
CA LYS A 103 -6.06 -23.08 -7.98
C LYS A 103 -6.91 -22.50 -9.10
N SER A 104 -8.14 -22.99 -9.22
CA SER A 104 -9.17 -22.42 -10.10
C SER A 104 -9.66 -21.05 -9.57
N PRO A 105 -10.12 -20.15 -10.46
CA PRO A 105 -10.75 -18.90 -10.05
C PRO A 105 -11.89 -19.10 -9.03
N GLU A 106 -12.67 -20.18 -9.17
CA GLU A 106 -13.77 -20.52 -8.26
C GLU A 106 -13.27 -20.88 -6.85
N GLU A 107 -12.14 -21.59 -6.74
CA GLU A 107 -11.52 -21.92 -5.45
C GLU A 107 -10.96 -20.67 -4.76
N LEU A 108 -10.42 -19.73 -5.53
CA LEU A 108 -9.94 -18.45 -5.03
C LEU A 108 -11.08 -17.56 -4.55
N LEU A 109 -12.20 -17.52 -5.28
CA LEU A 109 -13.40 -16.77 -4.89
C LEU A 109 -14.09 -17.34 -3.65
N ARG A 110 -13.98 -18.65 -3.42
CA ARG A 110 -14.55 -19.34 -2.25
C ARG A 110 -13.62 -19.33 -1.03
N SER A 111 -12.41 -18.79 -1.14
CA SER A 111 -11.49 -18.74 -0.01
C SER A 111 -12.07 -17.86 1.11
N GLN A 112 -11.96 -18.31 2.35
CA GLN A 112 -12.29 -17.51 3.53
C GLN A 112 -11.06 -17.38 4.43
N PRO A 113 -10.54 -16.17 4.67
CA PRO A 113 -10.97 -14.89 4.08
C PRO A 113 -10.71 -14.81 2.56
N PRO A 114 -11.36 -13.85 1.85
CA PRO A 114 -11.05 -13.58 0.45
C PRO A 114 -9.56 -13.32 0.27
N LEU A 115 -8.98 -13.92 -0.76
CA LEU A 115 -7.57 -13.78 -1.04
C LEU A 115 -7.30 -12.37 -1.60
N VAL A 116 -6.35 -11.67 -1.00
CA VAL A 116 -5.96 -10.31 -1.39
C VAL A 116 -4.48 -10.33 -1.78
N LEU A 117 -4.17 -9.74 -2.92
CA LEU A 117 -2.80 -9.47 -3.34
C LEU A 117 -2.33 -8.18 -2.66
N ALA A 118 -1.66 -8.32 -1.53
CA ALA A 118 -1.26 -7.18 -0.73
C ALA A 118 -0.06 -6.41 -1.33
N PRO A 119 0.06 -5.11 -1.04
CA PRO A 119 1.21 -4.30 -1.45
C PRO A 119 2.45 -4.59 -0.59
N TYR A 120 3.63 -4.44 -1.20
CA TYR A 120 4.91 -4.31 -0.51
C TYR A 120 5.27 -2.84 -0.32
N PHE A 121 5.06 -2.03 -1.36
CA PHE A 121 5.37 -0.61 -1.37
C PHE A 121 4.34 0.18 -2.19
N SER A 122 4.17 1.44 -1.83
CA SER A 122 3.48 2.45 -2.63
C SER A 122 4.36 3.69 -2.69
N SER A 123 4.52 4.29 -3.86
CA SER A 123 5.36 5.48 -4.04
C SER A 123 4.58 6.59 -4.73
N VAL A 124 4.66 7.78 -4.14
CA VAL A 124 4.22 9.03 -4.74
C VAL A 124 5.46 9.74 -5.26
N LEU A 125 5.46 10.09 -6.54
CA LEU A 125 6.52 10.86 -7.18
C LEU A 125 5.99 12.23 -7.55
N ARG A 126 6.78 13.27 -7.28
CA ARG A 126 6.51 14.65 -7.72
C ARG A 126 7.68 15.13 -8.57
N ASP A 127 7.39 15.49 -9.81
CA ASP A 127 8.40 16.10 -10.69
C ASP A 127 8.54 17.62 -10.46
N ARG A 128 9.44 18.25 -11.22
CA ARG A 128 9.70 19.70 -11.13
C ARG A 128 8.51 20.58 -11.53
N GLU A 129 7.61 20.05 -12.35
CA GLU A 129 6.39 20.74 -12.78
C GLU A 129 5.26 20.57 -11.74
N GLY A 130 5.51 19.78 -10.70
CA GLY A 130 4.55 19.46 -9.66
C GLY A 130 3.58 18.34 -10.05
N LYS A 131 3.81 17.64 -11.17
CA LYS A 131 2.98 16.51 -11.58
C LYS A 131 3.19 15.35 -10.63
N ILE A 132 2.08 14.76 -10.20
CA ILE A 132 2.08 13.60 -9.31
C ILE A 132 1.92 12.31 -10.11
N SER A 133 2.76 11.33 -9.81
CA SER A 133 2.61 9.94 -10.27
C SER A 133 2.54 9.00 -9.07
N TYR A 134 1.66 8.00 -9.12
CA TYR A 134 1.45 7.07 -8.02
C TYR A 134 1.66 5.63 -8.46
N TYR A 135 2.55 4.92 -7.79
CA TYR A 135 2.92 3.55 -8.13
C TYR A 135 2.76 2.60 -6.94
N ILE A 136 2.38 1.36 -7.23
CA ILE A 136 2.26 0.29 -6.23
C ILE A 136 3.07 -0.91 -6.69
N LEU A 137 3.90 -1.46 -5.80
CA LEU A 137 4.47 -2.79 -5.95
C LEU A 137 3.63 -3.79 -5.14
N GLY A 138 2.82 -4.58 -5.82
CA GLY A 138 1.94 -5.58 -5.20
C GLY A 138 2.40 -7.02 -5.42
N GLN A 139 1.83 -7.94 -4.64
CA GLN A 139 1.95 -9.38 -4.92
C GLN A 139 1.37 -9.74 -6.29
N SER A 140 2.00 -10.70 -6.95
CA SER A 140 1.49 -11.35 -8.16
C SER A 140 0.82 -12.68 -7.81
N PRO A 141 -0.24 -13.09 -8.51
CA PRO A 141 -0.88 -14.39 -8.28
C PRO A 141 0.01 -15.59 -8.66
N LEU A 142 1.08 -15.38 -9.45
CA LEU A 142 1.95 -16.45 -9.95
C LEU A 142 3.31 -16.45 -9.24
N GLY A 143 3.51 -17.43 -8.34
CA GLY A 143 4.83 -17.91 -7.93
C GLY A 143 5.69 -16.91 -7.13
N GLY A 144 5.11 -16.19 -6.17
CA GLY A 144 5.87 -15.31 -5.28
C GLY A 144 6.51 -14.09 -5.96
N ARG A 145 6.04 -13.74 -7.17
CA ARG A 145 6.48 -12.56 -7.92
C ARG A 145 5.72 -11.31 -7.47
N THR A 146 6.09 -10.17 -8.03
CA THR A 146 5.42 -8.89 -7.83
C THR A 146 4.79 -8.38 -9.14
N THR A 147 3.89 -7.41 -9.02
CA THR A 147 3.30 -6.67 -10.13
C THR A 147 3.45 -5.18 -9.85
N LEU A 148 3.89 -4.42 -10.85
CA LEU A 148 3.93 -2.96 -10.77
C LEU A 148 2.62 -2.40 -11.32
N ARG A 149 2.03 -1.46 -10.59
CA ARG A 149 0.79 -0.78 -10.97
C ARG A 149 0.93 0.73 -10.82
N CYS A 150 0.07 1.45 -11.51
CA CYS A 150 -0.13 2.88 -11.33
C CYS A 150 -1.62 3.17 -11.04
N ILE A 151 -1.89 4.14 -10.19
CA ILE A 151 -3.24 4.71 -10.05
C ILE A 151 -3.19 6.15 -10.51
N THR A 152 -3.93 6.45 -11.57
CA THR A 152 -4.04 7.79 -12.13
C THR A 152 -4.97 8.67 -11.30
N ALA A 153 -4.91 9.99 -11.50
CA ALA A 153 -5.69 10.96 -10.72
C ALA A 153 -7.21 10.78 -10.86
N ASP A 154 -7.69 10.19 -11.96
CA ASP A 154 -9.10 9.80 -12.17
C ASP A 154 -9.47 8.45 -11.54
N GLY A 155 -8.53 7.81 -10.83
CA GLY A 155 -8.72 6.55 -10.11
C GLY A 155 -8.51 5.29 -10.97
N ALA A 156 -8.05 5.41 -12.21
CA ALA A 156 -7.81 4.22 -13.04
C ALA A 156 -6.62 3.40 -12.53
N ASN A 157 -6.86 2.12 -12.23
CA ASN A 157 -5.83 1.17 -11.80
C ASN A 157 -5.19 0.48 -13.01
N CYS A 158 -4.00 0.94 -13.38
CA CYS A 158 -3.25 0.47 -14.53
C CYS A 158 -2.23 -0.58 -14.13
N ASN A 159 -2.28 -1.77 -14.74
CA ASN A 159 -1.25 -2.79 -14.57
C ASN A 159 -0.08 -2.52 -15.53
N LEU A 160 1.11 -2.26 -14.99
CA LEU A 160 2.33 -1.98 -15.75
C LEU A 160 3.17 -3.25 -16.02
N GLY A 161 2.67 -4.42 -15.61
CA GLY A 161 3.30 -5.71 -15.82
C GLY A 161 4.10 -6.22 -14.61
N PRO A 162 5.02 -7.17 -14.84
CA PRO A 162 5.85 -7.74 -13.78
C PRO A 162 6.64 -6.67 -13.03
N GLY A 163 6.64 -6.75 -11.69
CA GLY A 163 7.42 -5.86 -10.84
C GLY A 163 8.82 -6.41 -10.53
N PRO A 164 9.70 -5.58 -9.95
CA PRO A 164 10.98 -6.02 -9.40
C PRO A 164 10.83 -6.87 -8.13
N THR A 165 11.91 -7.51 -7.69
CA THR A 165 12.00 -8.13 -6.35
C THR A 165 11.54 -7.13 -5.27
N PRO A 166 10.74 -7.52 -4.27
CA PRO A 166 10.14 -6.61 -3.30
C PRO A 166 11.15 -6.13 -2.24
N THR A 167 12.19 -5.43 -2.67
CA THR A 167 13.07 -4.62 -1.82
C THR A 167 12.95 -3.17 -2.20
N ILE A 168 13.21 -2.26 -1.25
CA ILE A 168 13.07 -0.82 -1.49
C ILE A 168 14.05 -0.36 -2.58
N GLU A 169 15.25 -0.91 -2.62
CA GLU A 169 16.29 -0.57 -3.61
C GLU A 169 15.87 -0.98 -5.02
N GLN A 170 15.32 -2.18 -5.18
CA GLN A 170 14.88 -2.69 -6.47
C GLN A 170 13.62 -1.97 -6.96
N PHE A 171 12.73 -1.60 -6.04
CA PHE A 171 11.56 -0.79 -6.36
C PHE A 171 11.97 0.63 -6.80
N HIS A 172 12.82 1.30 -6.03
CA HIS A 172 13.34 2.63 -6.37
C HIS A 172 14.14 2.62 -7.68
N ALA A 173 14.96 1.59 -7.94
CA ALA A 173 15.66 1.46 -9.21
C ALA A 173 14.69 1.29 -10.40
N ALA A 174 13.56 0.61 -10.22
CA ALA A 174 12.54 0.50 -11.26
C ALA A 174 11.83 1.84 -11.51
N LEU A 175 11.50 2.58 -10.44
CA LEU A 175 10.85 3.89 -10.56
C LEU A 175 11.79 4.95 -11.15
N SER A 176 13.06 4.96 -10.76
CA SER A 176 14.06 5.91 -11.26
C SER A 176 14.14 5.88 -12.80
N LYS A 177 14.06 4.69 -13.40
CA LYS A 177 14.05 4.52 -14.87
C LYS A 177 12.79 5.06 -15.55
N THR A 178 11.66 5.10 -14.83
CA THR A 178 10.41 5.66 -15.37
C THR A 178 10.39 7.18 -15.39
N VAL A 179 11.33 7.82 -14.68
CA VAL A 179 11.44 9.27 -14.55
C VAL A 179 12.77 9.81 -15.09
N GLU A 180 13.56 8.99 -15.79
CA GLU A 180 14.77 9.45 -16.47
C GLU A 180 14.37 10.54 -17.48
N PRO A 181 14.95 11.75 -17.38
CA PRO A 181 14.76 12.76 -18.42
C PRO A 181 15.43 12.29 -19.72
N GLU A 182 14.70 12.42 -20.83
CA GLU A 182 15.26 12.26 -22.18
C GLU A 182 16.45 13.20 -22.42
#